data_AF-X1A0N4-F1
#
_entry.id   AF-X1A0N4-F1
#
_cell.length_a   1.000
_cell.length_b   1.000
_cell.length_c   1.000
_cell.angle_alpha   90.00
_cell.angle_beta   90.00
_cell.angle_gamma   90.00
#
_symmetry.space_group_name_H-M   'P 1'
#
loop_
_entity.id
_entity.type
_entity.pdbx_description
1 polymer ?
#
loop_
_entity_poly.entity_id
_entity_poly.type
_entity_poly.pdbx_seq_one_letter_code
_entity_poly.pdbx_strand_id
1 'polypeptide(L)'
;MNKHQKKGGFIFEDCLPLCTICPSSILILNTIFSEIGLFDETLPACEDYDLWLRLTAKYPVLYLNEKLTIKYGGHDDQLSKQYWGMDRFRIKALNKIIQQGNLSSENLSTAIQMMQHKIQVYLKGARKRNKTAEV
;
A
#
# COMPACT_ATOMS: atom_id res chain seq x y z
N MET A 1 7.07 19.14 3.35
CA MET A 1 7.46 17.73 3.59
C MET A 1 7.47 16.99 2.27
N ASN A 2 8.56 16.31 1.92
CA ASN A 2 8.67 15.57 0.65
C ASN A 2 8.00 14.20 0.80
N LYS A 3 6.75 14.07 0.33
CA LYS A 3 5.92 12.85 0.39
C LYS A 3 6.56 11.59 -0.24
N HIS A 4 7.64 11.73 -0.99
CA HIS A 4 8.32 10.63 -1.67
C HIS A 4 9.71 10.34 -1.11
N GLN A 5 10.14 11.05 -0.07
CA GLN A 5 11.40 10.77 0.61
C GLN A 5 11.39 9.34 1.15
N LYS A 6 12.40 8.57 0.76
CA LYS A 6 12.57 7.18 1.19
C LYS A 6 13.33 7.15 2.52
N LYS A 7 12.98 6.19 3.37
CA LYS A 7 13.65 5.91 4.64
C LYS A 7 13.55 4.42 4.96
N GLY A 8 14.39 3.97 5.88
CA GLY A 8 14.36 2.62 6.45
C GLY A 8 13.89 2.60 7.89
N GLY A 9 13.98 1.44 8.53
CA GLY A 9 13.47 1.15 9.87
C GLY A 9 12.05 0.57 9.83
N PHE A 10 11.32 0.73 10.93
CA PHE A 10 9.90 0.37 11.01
C PHE A 10 9.04 1.44 10.34
N ILE A 11 8.80 1.26 9.05
CA ILE A 11 8.16 2.26 8.17
C ILE A 11 6.70 1.92 7.86
N PHE A 12 6.01 1.20 8.74
CA PHE A 12 4.61 0.80 8.55
C PHE A 12 3.71 2.03 8.31
N GLU A 13 3.78 3.02 9.20
CA GLU A 13 2.99 4.25 9.09
C GLU A 13 3.28 5.02 7.79
N ASP A 14 4.53 4.99 7.32
CA ASP A 14 4.92 5.64 6.07
C ASP A 14 4.36 4.93 4.83
N CYS A 15 4.11 3.62 4.94
CA CYS A 15 3.48 2.83 3.89
C CYS A 15 1.95 3.04 3.85
N LEU A 16 1.33 3.64 4.87
CA LEU A 16 -0.13 3.82 4.90
C LEU A 16 -0.65 4.77 3.82
N PRO A 17 -0.09 5.97 3.57
CA PRO A 17 -0.68 6.91 2.63
C PRO A 17 -0.52 6.48 1.17
N LEU A 18 0.62 5.87 0.81
CA LEU A 18 0.96 5.46 -0.55
C LEU A 18 1.82 4.19 -0.58
N CYS A 19 1.89 3.54 -1.74
CA CYS A 19 2.87 2.49 -1.98
C CYS A 19 4.29 3.10 -2.03
N THR A 20 5.03 3.01 -0.93
CA THR A 20 6.34 3.64 -0.77
C THR A 20 7.49 2.77 -1.26
N ILE A 21 7.34 1.46 -1.29
CA ILE A 21 8.37 0.52 -1.75
C ILE A 21 8.09 0.18 -3.21
N CYS A 22 9.09 0.31 -4.07
CA CYS A 22 8.96 -0.06 -5.47
C CYS A 22 9.32 -1.56 -5.60
N PRO A 23 8.46 -2.41 -6.18
CA PRO A 23 8.74 -3.84 -6.31
C PRO A 23 10.05 -4.16 -7.03
N SER A 24 10.45 -3.32 -8.00
CA SER A 24 11.70 -3.47 -8.75
C SER A 24 12.95 -2.95 -8.04
N SER A 25 12.84 -2.45 -6.80
CA SER A 25 13.95 -1.88 -6.03
C SER A 25 14.11 -2.47 -4.63
N ILE A 26 13.56 -3.66 -4.38
CA ILE A 26 13.64 -4.33 -3.08
C ILE A 26 14.21 -5.74 -3.24
N LEU A 27 15.02 -6.15 -2.26
CA LEU A 27 15.47 -7.52 -2.08
C LEU A 27 14.88 -8.04 -0.78
N ILE A 28 14.29 -9.23 -0.83
CA ILE A 28 13.60 -9.86 0.30
C ILE A 28 14.16 -11.26 0.47
N LEU A 29 14.50 -11.63 1.69
CA LEU A 29 14.88 -13.00 2.01
C LEU A 29 13.68 -13.93 1.74
N ASN A 30 13.88 -14.98 0.95
CA ASN A 30 12.79 -15.88 0.53
C ASN A 30 11.94 -16.37 1.72
N THR A 31 12.58 -16.72 2.83
CA THR A 31 11.90 -17.28 4.01
C THR A 31 10.85 -16.33 4.61
N ILE A 32 10.96 -15.02 4.40
CA ILE A 32 9.96 -14.03 4.86
C ILE A 32 8.58 -14.31 4.26
N PHE A 33 8.52 -14.82 3.01
CA PHE A 33 7.24 -15.13 2.37
C PHE A 33 6.46 -16.25 3.06
N SER A 34 7.12 -17.11 3.82
CA SER A 34 6.43 -18.12 4.65
C SER A 34 5.63 -17.50 5.80
N GLU A 35 6.03 -16.32 6.27
CA GLU A 35 5.41 -15.64 7.42
C GLU A 35 4.43 -14.55 7.03
N ILE A 36 4.65 -13.89 5.88
CA ILE A 36 3.78 -12.81 5.41
C ILE A 36 2.84 -13.27 4.30
N GLY A 37 3.17 -14.33 3.56
CA GLY A 37 2.47 -14.78 2.37
C GLY A 37 2.88 -14.04 1.09
N LEU A 38 2.39 -14.51 -0.06
CA LEU A 38 2.68 -13.94 -1.38
C LEU A 38 1.76 -12.76 -1.71
N PHE A 39 1.76 -12.31 -2.97
CA PHE A 39 0.79 -11.32 -3.45
C PHE A 39 -0.64 -11.84 -3.34
N ASP A 40 -1.58 -10.93 -3.07
CA ASP A 40 -3.00 -11.23 -3.12
C ASP A 40 -3.50 -11.09 -4.57
N GLU A 41 -3.57 -12.21 -5.29
CA GLU A 41 -4.02 -12.25 -6.69
C GLU A 41 -5.50 -11.84 -6.86
N THR A 42 -6.26 -11.71 -5.78
CA THR A 42 -7.64 -11.17 -5.82
C THR A 42 -7.69 -9.64 -5.92
N LEU A 43 -6.54 -8.97 -5.83
CA LEU A 43 -6.41 -7.53 -6.03
C LEU A 43 -5.96 -7.24 -7.47
N PRO A 44 -6.81 -6.62 -8.31
CA PRO A 44 -6.43 -6.29 -9.68
C PRO A 44 -5.48 -5.08 -9.78
N ALA A 45 -5.25 -4.38 -8.67
CA ALA A 45 -4.23 -3.35 -8.49
C ALA A 45 -3.98 -3.14 -6.98
N CYS A 46 -2.85 -2.53 -6.62
CA CYS A 46 -2.42 -2.29 -5.24
C CYS A 46 -2.13 -3.58 -4.44
N GLU A 47 -1.81 -4.67 -5.13
CA GLU A 47 -1.29 -5.92 -4.57
C GLU A 47 0.05 -5.73 -3.88
N ASP A 48 0.88 -4.81 -4.40
CA ASP A 48 2.14 -4.38 -3.79
C ASP A 48 1.91 -3.68 -2.45
N TYR A 49 0.91 -2.81 -2.38
CA TYR A 49 0.51 -2.13 -1.15
C TYR A 49 0.09 -3.13 -0.05
N ASP A 50 -0.72 -4.15 -0.37
CA ASP A 50 -1.07 -5.22 0.57
C ASP A 50 0.18 -5.96 1.09
N LEU A 51 1.11 -6.29 0.19
CA LEU A 51 2.37 -6.96 0.56
C LEU A 51 3.22 -6.08 1.49
N TRP A 52 3.35 -4.78 1.19
CA TRP A 52 4.16 -3.87 2.00
C TRP A 52 3.56 -3.62 3.37
N LEU A 53 2.23 -3.55 3.50
CA LEU A 53 1.59 -3.47 4.81
C LEU A 53 1.94 -4.68 5.68
N ARG A 54 1.86 -5.89 5.11
CA ARG A 54 2.20 -7.14 5.83
C ARG A 54 3.68 -7.23 6.18
N LEU A 55 4.56 -6.84 5.26
CA LEU A 55 6.02 -6.85 5.47
C LEU A 55 6.43 -5.86 6.57
N THR A 56 6.01 -4.59 6.43
CA THR A 56 6.47 -3.49 7.30
C THR A 56 5.82 -3.50 8.68
N ALA A 57 4.70 -4.22 8.85
CA ALA A 57 4.12 -4.49 10.16
C ALA A 57 4.99 -5.43 11.01
N LYS A 58 5.80 -6.30 10.39
CA LYS A 58 6.61 -7.31 11.07
C LYS A 58 8.12 -7.04 11.06
N TYR A 59 8.64 -6.48 9.97
CA TYR A 59 10.09 -6.34 9.77
C TYR A 59 10.50 -4.90 9.51
N PRO A 60 11.69 -4.49 9.98
CA PRO A 60 12.30 -3.24 9.55
C PRO A 60 12.76 -3.37 8.10
N VAL A 61 12.70 -2.26 7.36
CA VAL A 61 13.22 -2.18 5.99
C VAL A 61 14.55 -1.44 6.01
N LEU A 62 15.61 -2.03 5.46
CA LEU A 62 16.87 -1.31 5.25
C LEU A 62 16.76 -0.44 3.99
N TYR A 63 17.21 0.81 4.08
CA TYR A 63 17.20 1.74 2.96
C TYR A 63 18.63 2.08 2.52
N LEU A 64 18.95 1.76 1.27
CA LEU A 64 20.20 2.13 0.63
C LEU A 64 19.99 3.42 -0.18
N ASN A 65 20.64 4.50 0.23
CA ASN A 65 20.51 5.82 -0.42
C ASN A 65 21.40 5.95 -1.66
N GLU A 66 21.30 4.98 -2.56
CA GLU A 66 22.06 4.92 -3.80
C GLU A 66 21.13 4.78 -5.01
N LYS A 67 21.52 5.39 -6.14
CA LYS A 67 20.73 5.34 -7.37
C LYS A 67 21.04 4.05 -8.14
N LEU A 68 20.41 2.96 -7.75
CA LEU A 68 20.66 1.62 -8.31
C LEU A 68 19.60 1.13 -9.30
N THR A 69 18.54 1.90 -9.53
CA THR A 69 17.44 1.50 -10.42
C THR A 69 17.15 2.58 -11.46
N ILE A 70 16.94 2.16 -12.70
CA ILE A 70 16.33 2.99 -13.76
C ILE A 70 14.84 2.65 -13.78
N LYS A 71 13.98 3.67 -13.64
CA LYS A 71 12.53 3.50 -13.65
C LYS A 71 11.96 3.94 -14.97
N TYR A 72 11.23 3.05 -15.62
CA TYR A 72 10.41 3.34 -16.80
C TYR A 72 8.96 3.51 -16.35
N GLY A 73 8.22 4.44 -16.97
CA GLY A 73 6.84 4.73 -16.59
C GLY A 73 6.12 5.57 -17.63
N GLY A 74 4.81 5.73 -17.45
CA GLY A 74 3.96 6.49 -18.38
C GLY A 74 3.38 5.67 -19.53
N HIS A 75 3.58 4.36 -19.53
CA HIS A 75 3.01 3.44 -20.51
C HIS A 75 1.47 3.50 -20.54
N ASP A 76 0.88 3.12 -21.66
CA ASP A 76 -0.57 3.21 -21.88
C ASP A 76 -1.35 2.16 -21.07
N ASP A 77 -0.72 1.03 -20.79
CA ASP A 77 -1.22 -0.09 -19.98
C ASP A 77 -1.03 0.13 -18.46
N GLN A 78 -0.68 1.34 -18.02
CA GLN A 78 -0.50 1.64 -16.60
C GLN A 78 -1.82 1.43 -15.82
N LEU A 79 -1.79 0.57 -14.80
CA LEU A 79 -2.97 0.17 -14.00
C LEU A 79 -3.75 1.36 -13.41
N SER A 80 -3.06 2.46 -13.09
CA SER A 80 -3.69 3.68 -12.56
C SER A 80 -4.63 4.36 -13.56
N LYS A 81 -4.43 4.16 -14.87
CA LYS A 81 -5.34 4.58 -15.94
C LYS A 81 -6.45 3.56 -16.18
N GLN A 82 -6.16 2.27 -15.94
CA GLN A 82 -7.10 1.17 -16.18
C GLN A 82 -8.25 1.13 -15.17
N TYR A 83 -8.00 1.45 -13.89
CA TYR A 83 -9.05 1.37 -12.87
C TYR A 83 -9.31 2.71 -12.17
N TRP A 84 -10.59 3.08 -12.05
CA TRP A 84 -10.98 4.43 -11.66
C TRP A 84 -10.92 4.78 -10.17
N GLY A 85 -10.41 4.00 -9.23
CA GLY A 85 -10.63 4.34 -7.82
C GLY A 85 -9.71 3.55 -6.95
N MET A 86 -8.40 3.75 -7.15
CA MET A 86 -7.34 2.95 -6.54
C MET A 86 -7.52 2.76 -5.03
N ASP A 87 -8.03 3.78 -4.34
CA ASP A 87 -8.24 3.69 -2.90
C ASP A 87 -9.23 2.59 -2.50
N ARG A 88 -10.15 2.11 -3.36
CA ARG A 88 -10.97 0.93 -3.04
C ARG A 88 -10.14 -0.33 -2.78
N PHE A 89 -9.06 -0.51 -3.54
CA PHE A 89 -8.15 -1.64 -3.38
C PHE A 89 -7.29 -1.49 -2.13
N ARG A 90 -6.83 -0.26 -1.87
CA ARG A 90 -6.10 0.05 -0.62
C ARG A 90 -6.98 -0.10 0.62
N ILE A 91 -8.25 0.29 0.55
CA ILE A 91 -9.24 0.08 1.63
C ILE A 91 -9.43 -1.41 1.87
N LYS A 92 -9.57 -2.22 0.81
CA LYS A 92 -9.65 -3.69 0.93
C LYS A 92 -8.41 -4.28 1.63
N ALA A 93 -7.21 -3.84 1.22
CA ALA A 93 -5.95 -4.27 1.85
C ALA A 93 -5.84 -3.83 3.32
N LEU A 94 -6.20 -2.58 3.64
CA LEU A 94 -6.21 -2.08 5.02
C LEU A 94 -7.20 -2.85 5.89
N ASN A 95 -8.42 -3.05 5.41
CA ASN A 95 -9.42 -3.84 6.13
C ASN A 95 -8.89 -5.26 6.39
N LYS A 96 -8.29 -5.90 5.39
CA LYS A 96 -7.72 -7.24 5.53
C LYS A 96 -6.67 -7.32 6.65
N ILE A 97 -5.67 -6.44 6.67
CA ILE A 97 -4.62 -6.49 7.70
C ILE A 97 -5.14 -6.11 9.09
N ILE A 98 -6.12 -5.21 9.17
CA ILE A 98 -6.81 -4.86 10.43
C ILE A 98 -7.55 -6.09 10.99
N GLN A 99 -8.31 -6.79 10.14
CA GLN A 99 -9.09 -7.96 10.55
C GLN A 99 -8.22 -9.18 10.91
N GLN A 100 -6.99 -9.26 10.41
CA GLN A 100 -6.04 -10.31 10.79
C GLN A 100 -5.60 -10.22 12.25
N GLY A 101 -5.74 -9.06 12.90
CA GLY A 101 -5.48 -8.91 14.34
C GLY A 101 -4.01 -8.97 14.77
N ASN A 102 -3.06 -8.91 13.82
CA ASN A 102 -1.62 -9.08 14.08
C ASN A 102 -0.85 -7.75 14.14
N LEU A 103 -1.53 -6.61 14.24
CA LEU A 103 -0.91 -5.29 14.35
C LEU A 103 -0.68 -4.92 15.82
N SER A 104 0.39 -4.16 16.10
CA SER A 104 0.52 -3.48 17.39
C SER A 104 -0.61 -2.47 17.57
N SER A 105 -0.87 -2.06 18.81
CA SER A 105 -1.90 -1.06 19.12
C SER A 105 -1.71 0.25 18.35
N GLU A 106 -0.46 0.69 18.19
CA GLU A 106 -0.08 1.89 17.44
C GLU A 106 -0.35 1.71 15.93
N ASN A 107 0.14 0.62 15.35
CA ASN A 107 -0.07 0.30 13.93
C ASN A 107 -1.56 0.10 13.60
N LEU A 108 -2.32 -0.52 14.50
CA LEU A 108 -3.76 -0.70 14.36
C LEU A 108 -4.48 0.65 14.32
N SER A 109 -4.17 1.54 15.28
CA SER A 109 -4.76 2.87 15.36
C SER A 109 -4.50 3.68 14.09
N THR A 110 -3.25 3.73 13.64
CA THR A 110 -2.86 4.49 12.43
C THR A 110 -3.45 3.87 11.15
N ALA A 111 -3.52 2.53 11.06
CA ALA A 111 -4.17 1.84 9.94
C ALA A 111 -5.67 2.15 9.86
N ILE A 112 -6.39 2.14 10.98
CA ILE A 112 -7.82 2.50 11.04
C ILE A 112 -8.03 3.95 10.59
N GLN A 113 -7.22 4.89 11.10
CA GLN A 113 -7.30 6.30 10.72
C GLN A 113 -7.05 6.47 9.21
N MET A 114 -6.04 5.78 8.65
CA MET A 114 -5.78 5.82 7.23
C MET A 114 -6.93 5.22 6.41
N MET A 115 -7.50 4.11 6.86
CA MET A 115 -8.63 3.47 6.17
C MET A 115 -9.82 4.43 6.11
N GLN A 116 -10.17 5.08 7.22
CA GLN A 116 -11.21 6.11 7.27
C GLN A 116 -10.91 7.27 6.32
N HIS A 117 -9.67 7.77 6.31
CA HIS A 117 -9.26 8.83 5.39
C HIS A 117 -9.43 8.42 3.92
N LYS A 118 -8.98 7.21 3.55
CA LYS A 118 -9.11 6.69 2.18
C LYS A 118 -10.57 6.49 1.77
N ILE A 119 -11.43 6.04 2.68
CA ILE A 119 -12.88 5.96 2.45
C ILE A 119 -13.43 7.35 2.11
N GLN A 120 -13.08 8.39 2.87
CA GLN A 120 -13.54 9.76 2.57
C GLN A 120 -13.06 10.26 1.20
N VAL A 121 -11.80 10.00 0.85
CA VAL A 121 -11.25 10.34 -0.47
C VAL A 121 -12.02 9.61 -1.57
N TYR A 122 -12.28 8.31 -1.40
CA TYR A 122 -13.02 7.49 -2.34
C TYR A 122 -14.44 8.01 -2.55
N LEU A 123 -15.20 8.22 -1.46
CA LEU A 123 -16.58 8.70 -1.51
C LEU A 123 -16.67 10.08 -2.18
N LYS A 124 -15.75 11.00 -1.88
CA LYS A 124 -15.67 12.30 -2.57
C LYS A 124 -15.40 12.12 -4.07
N GLY A 125 -14.51 11.21 -4.43
CA GLY A 125 -14.20 10.87 -5.82
C GLY A 125 -15.37 10.22 -6.58
N ALA A 126 -16.14 9.36 -5.91
CA ALA A 126 -17.32 8.70 -6.43
C ALA A 126 -18.46 9.70 -6.68
N ARG A 127 -18.77 10.57 -5.71
CA ARG A 127 -19.75 11.67 -5.85
C ARG A 127 -19.41 12.57 -7.04
N LYS A 128 -18.14 12.99 -7.18
CA LYS A 128 -17.68 13.83 -8.30
C LYS A 128 -17.88 13.17 -9.67
N ARG A 129 -17.96 11.84 -9.73
CA ARG A 129 -18.09 11.05 -10.96
C ARG A 129 -19.49 10.43 -11.13
N ASN A 130 -20.48 10.89 -10.35
CA ASN A 130 -21.86 10.40 -10.38
C ASN A 130 -22.00 8.88 -10.13
N LYS A 131 -21.12 8.31 -9.30
CA LYS A 131 -21.17 6.89 -8.91
C LYS A 131 -21.95 6.70 -7.61
N THR A 132 -23.23 7.06 -7.62
CA THR A 132 -24.09 7.13 -6.41
C THR A 132 -24.37 5.78 -5.77
N ALA A 133 -24.32 4.67 -6.51
CA ALA A 133 -24.48 3.31 -5.97
C ALA A 133 -23.31 2.87 -5.07
N GLU A 134 -22.20 3.63 -5.05
CA GLU A 134 -20.98 3.31 -4.29
C GLU A 134 -20.75 4.27 -3.11
N VAL A 135 -21.71 5.14 -2.82
CA VAL A 135 -21.64 6.22 -1.82
C VAL A 135 -22.42 5.86 -0.57
#